data_AF-A0A7L4ZYF4-F1
#
_entry.id   AF-A0A7L4ZYF4-F1
#
_cell.length_a   1.000
_cell.length_b   1.000
_cell.length_c   1.000
_cell.angle_alpha   90.00
_cell.angle_beta   90.00
_cell.angle_gamma   90.00
#
_symmetry.space_group_name_H-M   'P 1'
#
loop_
_entity.id
_entity.type
_entity.pdbx_description
1 polymer ?
#
loop_
_entity_poly.entity_id
_entity_poly.type
_entity_poly.pdbx_seq_one_letter_code
_entity_poly.pdbx_strand_id
1 'polypeptide(L)'
;MTRYFCTALLLTLVACQQKDPQTVGATATAAEPAAPAAPADSTAAYLANPKIGDVLVVRFQPQGTSQEQFFFYQVFKLSGDTVLTHPAFKPVASADADTRTPGVFSPDAERAYTRAELASFQREDPLDPQHSRLVRIRR
;
A
#
# COMPACT_ATOMS: atom_id res chain seq x y z
N MET A 1 38.61 48.72 -5.37
CA MET A 1 38.02 48.61 -4.01
C MET A 1 38.01 47.12 -3.66
N THR A 2 39.09 46.53 -3.12
CA THR A 2 39.64 46.59 -1.75
C THR A 2 38.83 45.80 -0.70
N ARG A 3 39.22 44.52 -0.57
CA ARG A 3 39.32 43.57 0.57
C ARG A 3 38.82 43.97 1.98
N TYR A 4 38.29 42.98 2.74
CA TYR A 4 38.58 42.56 4.15
C TYR A 4 37.83 41.20 4.38
N PHE A 5 38.41 40.02 4.63
CA PHE A 5 39.23 39.45 5.74
C PHE A 5 38.64 39.66 7.15
N CYS A 6 38.19 38.59 7.83
CA CYS A 6 38.78 38.13 9.09
C CYS A 6 38.17 36.82 9.61
N THR A 7 39.07 35.95 10.06
CA THR A 7 38.92 34.60 10.58
C THR A 7 38.74 34.64 12.10
N ALA A 8 37.97 33.72 12.69
CA ALA A 8 38.13 33.40 14.12
C ALA A 8 37.87 31.91 14.39
N LEU A 9 39.00 31.24 14.62
CA LEU A 9 39.20 29.89 15.13
C LEU A 9 39.10 29.93 16.67
N LEU A 10 38.46 28.94 17.31
CA LEU A 10 38.86 28.53 18.67
C LEU A 10 38.38 27.11 19.00
N LEU A 11 39.37 26.21 19.11
CA LEU A 11 39.31 24.92 19.79
C LEU A 11 39.32 25.12 21.30
N THR A 12 38.63 24.24 22.05
CA THR A 12 39.17 23.65 23.29
C THR A 12 38.59 22.26 23.55
N LEU A 13 39.50 21.31 23.81
CA LEU A 13 39.25 19.97 24.33
C LEU A 13 38.81 20.01 25.80
N VAL A 14 37.94 19.08 26.21
CA VAL A 14 37.85 18.59 27.60
C VAL A 14 37.73 17.06 27.55
N ALA A 15 38.62 16.38 28.27
CA ALA A 15 38.71 14.93 28.40
C ALA A 15 38.15 14.44 29.75
N CYS A 16 37.64 13.21 29.74
CA CYS A 16 37.45 12.25 30.85
C CYS A 16 36.53 12.64 32.03
N GLN A 17 35.50 11.81 32.30
CA GLN A 17 35.60 10.74 33.31
C GLN A 17 34.31 9.89 33.35
N GLN A 18 34.48 8.57 33.31
CA GLN A 18 33.45 7.57 33.62
C GLN A 18 33.16 7.58 35.12
N LYS A 19 31.87 7.52 35.52
CA LYS A 19 31.44 6.95 36.81
C LYS A 19 29.93 6.67 36.81
N ASP A 20 29.54 5.42 36.64
CA ASP A 20 28.26 4.93 37.17
C ASP A 20 28.45 4.61 38.66
N PRO A 21 27.46 4.94 39.52
CA PRO A 21 26.55 3.89 39.95
C PRO A 21 25.08 4.33 40.05
N GLN A 22 24.23 3.45 39.48
CA GLN A 22 22.92 2.96 39.95
C GLN A 22 21.89 3.88 40.65
N THR A 23 20.67 3.79 40.10
CA THR A 23 19.33 3.92 40.73
C THR A 23 18.90 5.37 40.97
N VAL A 24 17.85 5.92 40.35
CA VAL A 24 16.44 5.51 40.40
C VAL A 24 15.71 6.15 39.21
N GLY A 25 14.74 5.46 38.62
CA GLY A 25 13.82 6.07 37.66
C GLY A 25 13.37 5.12 36.57
N ALA A 26 12.67 4.05 36.95
CA ALA A 26 11.82 3.34 36.00
C ALA A 26 10.70 4.31 35.60
N THR A 27 10.94 5.13 34.58
CA THR A 27 9.85 5.68 33.80
C THR A 27 9.28 4.48 33.06
N ALA A 28 8.19 3.94 33.59
CA ALA A 28 7.31 3.09 32.83
C ALA A 28 6.91 3.91 31.60
N THR A 29 7.61 3.71 30.48
CA THR A 29 7.06 3.99 29.16
C THR A 29 5.78 3.19 29.14
N ALA A 30 4.66 3.90 29.31
CA ALA A 30 3.37 3.36 29.00
C ALA A 30 3.52 2.75 27.60
N ALA A 31 3.44 1.42 27.55
CA ALA A 31 3.38 0.71 26.29
C ALA A 31 2.13 1.26 25.59
N GLU A 32 2.36 2.20 24.68
CA GLU A 32 1.38 2.57 23.68
C GLU A 32 0.93 1.25 23.06
N PRO A 33 -0.36 0.91 23.10
CA PRO A 33 -0.85 -0.32 22.49
C PRO A 33 -0.34 -0.33 21.07
N ALA A 34 0.54 -1.29 20.75
CA ALA A 34 1.04 -1.46 19.40
C ALA A 34 -0.21 -1.48 18.50
N ALA A 35 -0.33 -0.46 17.65
CA ALA A 35 -1.35 -0.43 16.62
C ALA A 35 -1.30 -1.81 15.94
N PRO A 36 -2.45 -2.49 15.74
CA PRO A 36 -2.46 -3.81 15.14
C PRO A 36 -1.65 -3.74 13.85
N ALA A 37 -0.61 -4.57 13.75
CA ALA A 37 0.23 -4.64 12.57
C ALA A 37 -0.70 -4.71 11.35
N ALA A 38 -0.54 -3.78 10.41
CA ALA A 38 -1.28 -3.82 9.16
C ALA A 38 -1.21 -5.26 8.64
N PRO A 39 -2.36 -5.89 8.28
CA PRO A 39 -2.37 -7.29 7.91
C PRO A 39 -1.31 -7.52 6.85
N ALA A 40 -0.43 -8.51 7.08
CA ALA A 40 0.63 -8.86 6.16
C ALA A 40 0.05 -8.98 4.74
N ASP A 41 0.68 -8.33 3.78
CA ASP A 41 0.21 -8.26 2.40
C ASP A 41 0.08 -9.68 1.83
N SER A 42 -1.16 -10.17 1.85
CA SER A 42 -1.49 -11.54 1.44
C SER A 42 -1.79 -11.62 -0.05
N THR A 43 -1.62 -10.52 -0.80
CA THR A 43 -1.95 -10.41 -2.22
C THR A 43 -1.24 -11.46 -3.04
N ALA A 44 0.07 -11.64 -2.85
CA ALA A 44 0.83 -12.68 -3.56
C ALA A 44 0.34 -14.10 -3.26
N ALA A 45 -0.01 -14.38 -2.00
CA ALA A 45 -0.56 -15.68 -1.60
C ALA A 45 -1.95 -15.93 -2.20
N TYR A 46 -2.78 -14.90 -2.29
CA TYR A 46 -4.12 -15.00 -2.86
C TYR A 46 -4.09 -15.09 -4.39
N LEU A 47 -3.11 -14.48 -5.06
CA LEU A 47 -2.89 -14.67 -6.50
C LEU A 47 -2.44 -16.08 -6.87
N ALA A 48 -1.63 -16.71 -6.02
CA ALA A 48 -1.21 -18.10 -6.23
C ALA A 48 -2.39 -19.09 -6.13
N ASN A 49 -3.40 -18.76 -5.32
CA ASN A 49 -4.59 -19.58 -5.11
C ASN A 49 -5.86 -18.71 -5.04
N PRO A 50 -6.33 -18.20 -6.20
CA PRO A 50 -7.51 -17.34 -6.26
C PRO A 50 -8.76 -18.16 -5.93
N LYS A 51 -9.75 -17.52 -5.31
CA LYS A 51 -11.03 -18.13 -4.96
C LYS A 51 -12.19 -17.33 -5.55
N ILE A 52 -13.28 -18.03 -5.85
CA ILE A 52 -14.56 -17.37 -6.15
C ILE A 52 -14.97 -16.55 -4.93
N GLY A 53 -15.38 -15.30 -5.17
CA GLY A 53 -15.71 -14.32 -4.15
C GLY A 53 -14.56 -13.40 -3.76
N ASP A 54 -13.31 -13.71 -4.12
CA ASP A 54 -12.19 -12.79 -3.92
C ASP A 54 -12.47 -11.46 -4.64
N VAL A 55 -12.05 -10.35 -4.03
CA VAL A 55 -12.18 -9.01 -4.61
C VAL A 55 -10.81 -8.43 -4.87
N LEU A 56 -10.49 -8.24 -6.14
CA LEU A 56 -9.28 -7.54 -6.57
C LEU A 56 -9.49 -6.04 -6.35
N VAL A 57 -8.57 -5.40 -5.63
CA VAL A 57 -8.58 -3.96 -5.37
C VAL A 57 -7.50 -3.31 -6.22
N VAL A 58 -7.93 -2.57 -7.23
CA VAL A 58 -7.04 -1.89 -8.16
C VAL A 58 -7.08 -0.40 -7.86
N ARG A 59 -5.91 0.18 -7.57
CA ARG A 59 -5.72 1.61 -7.44
C ARG A 59 -5.49 2.21 -8.82
N PHE A 60 -6.13 3.33 -9.10
CA PHE A 60 -5.92 4.20 -10.25
C PHE A 60 -5.52 5.58 -9.75
N GLN A 61 -4.60 6.23 -10.44
CA GLN A 61 -4.25 7.62 -10.23
C GLN A 61 -4.27 8.31 -11.60
N PRO A 62 -5.40 8.95 -11.97
CA PRO A 62 -5.52 9.59 -13.28
C PRO A 62 -4.43 10.63 -13.52
N GLN A 63 -3.88 10.64 -14.74
CA GLN A 63 -2.84 11.59 -15.14
C GLN A 63 -3.23 13.04 -14.81
N GLY A 64 -2.26 13.80 -14.30
CA GLY A 64 -2.46 15.20 -13.90
C GLY A 64 -3.16 15.38 -12.56
N THR A 65 -3.45 14.29 -11.83
CA THR A 65 -4.02 14.34 -10.48
C THR A 65 -3.14 13.59 -9.48
N SER A 66 -3.18 14.02 -8.22
CA SER A 66 -2.64 13.27 -7.08
C SER A 66 -3.68 12.43 -6.37
N GLN A 67 -4.91 12.38 -6.90
CA GLN A 67 -6.03 11.72 -6.26
C GLN A 67 -6.07 10.25 -6.64
N GLU A 68 -6.04 9.39 -5.63
CA GLU A 68 -6.19 7.95 -5.82
C GLU A 68 -7.67 7.57 -5.86
N GLN A 69 -7.99 6.66 -6.76
CA GLN A 69 -9.30 6.03 -6.87
C GLN A 69 -9.13 4.52 -6.85
N PHE A 70 -10.12 3.80 -6.35
CA PHE A 70 -10.09 2.36 -6.26
C PHE A 70 -11.24 1.76 -7.03
N PHE A 71 -10.94 0.79 -7.88
CA PHE A 71 -11.93 0.00 -8.59
C PHE A 71 -11.83 -1.44 -8.12
N PHE A 72 -12.98 -2.08 -7.96
CA PHE A 72 -13.06 -3.44 -7.46
C PHE A 72 -13.47 -4.40 -8.56
N TYR A 73 -12.93 -5.61 -8.52
CA TYR A 73 -13.29 -6.69 -9.43
C TYR A 73 -13.54 -7.96 -8.61
N GLN A 74 -14.78 -8.44 -8.59
CA GLN A 74 -15.13 -9.66 -7.87
C GLN A 74 -14.92 -10.88 -8.75
N VAL A 75 -14.14 -11.85 -8.29
CA VAL A 75 -13.97 -13.14 -8.95
C VAL A 75 -15.27 -13.93 -8.87
N PHE A 76 -15.87 -14.26 -10.01
CA PHE A 76 -17.09 -15.09 -10.05
C PHE A 76 -16.83 -16.48 -10.64
N LYS A 77 -15.74 -16.66 -11.39
CA LYS A 77 -15.38 -17.94 -11.99
C LYS A 77 -13.87 -18.08 -12.17
N LEU A 78 -13.39 -19.32 -12.04
CA LEU A 78 -12.01 -19.71 -12.31
C LEU A 78 -12.01 -20.73 -13.45
N SER A 79 -11.11 -20.56 -14.41
CA SER A 79 -11.00 -21.43 -15.58
C SER A 79 -9.53 -21.62 -15.95
N GLY A 80 -8.92 -22.71 -15.48
CA GLY A 80 -7.48 -22.94 -15.67
C GLY A 80 -6.64 -21.90 -14.94
N ASP A 81 -5.85 -21.14 -15.68
CA ASP A 81 -5.07 -20.00 -15.20
C ASP A 81 -5.80 -18.65 -15.29
N THR A 82 -7.02 -18.64 -15.85
CA THR A 82 -7.86 -17.46 -16.01
C THR A 82 -8.79 -17.26 -14.82
N VAL A 83 -8.83 -16.02 -14.34
CA VAL A 83 -9.71 -15.46 -13.33
C VAL A 83 -10.73 -14.57 -14.03
N LEU A 84 -12.00 -14.92 -13.91
CA LEU A 84 -13.11 -14.18 -14.50
C LEU A 84 -13.77 -13.33 -13.42
N THR A 85 -13.95 -12.05 -13.72
CA THR A 85 -14.38 -11.06 -12.74
C THR A 85 -15.56 -10.22 -13.22
N HIS A 86 -16.38 -9.82 -12.25
CA HIS A 86 -17.37 -8.75 -12.42
C HIS A 86 -16.76 -7.44 -11.90
N PRO A 87 -16.63 -6.40 -12.75
CA PRO A 87 -16.17 -5.09 -12.33
C PRO A 87 -17.22 -4.39 -11.46
N ALA A 88 -16.78 -3.51 -10.57
CA ALA A 88 -17.65 -2.56 -9.90
C ALA A 88 -18.27 -1.57 -10.91
N PHE A 89 -19.42 -0.98 -10.59
CA PHE A 89 -20.02 0.04 -11.46
C PHE A 89 -19.24 1.36 -11.50
N LYS A 90 -18.56 1.70 -10.40
CA LYS A 90 -17.90 3.00 -10.23
C LYS A 90 -16.66 2.87 -9.35
N PRO A 91 -15.66 3.75 -9.55
CA PRO A 91 -14.57 3.86 -8.60
C PRO A 91 -15.06 4.43 -7.27
N VAL A 92 -14.27 4.19 -6.22
CA VAL A 92 -14.46 4.75 -4.88
C VAL A 92 -13.18 5.39 -4.38
N ALA A 93 -13.27 6.21 -3.33
CA ALA A 93 -12.12 6.91 -2.76
C ALA A 93 -11.28 6.06 -1.78
N SER A 94 -11.73 4.85 -1.41
CA SER A 94 -11.04 4.02 -0.41
C SER A 94 -10.93 2.56 -0.84
N ALA A 95 -9.74 1.98 -0.66
CA ALA A 95 -9.47 0.55 -0.87
C ALA A 95 -10.31 -0.37 0.04
N ASP A 96 -10.77 0.16 1.18
CA ASP A 96 -11.49 -0.58 2.22
C ASP A 96 -13.01 -0.39 2.15
N ALA A 97 -13.51 0.30 1.11
CA ALA A 97 -14.95 0.50 0.94
C ALA A 97 -15.72 -0.82 0.95
N ASP A 98 -16.94 -0.80 1.48
CA ASP A 98 -17.75 -2.01 1.59
C ASP A 98 -18.20 -2.50 0.20
N THR A 99 -17.85 -3.74 -0.12
CA THR A 99 -18.18 -4.41 -1.38
C THR A 99 -19.24 -5.49 -1.21
N ARG A 100 -19.77 -5.68 0.02
CA ARG A 100 -20.80 -6.68 0.33
C ARG A 100 -22.21 -6.16 0.06
N THR A 101 -22.37 -4.84 -0.08
CA THR A 101 -23.64 -4.22 -0.42
C THR A 101 -24.11 -4.69 -1.80
N PRO A 102 -25.39 -5.05 -1.96
CA PRO A 102 -25.96 -5.36 -3.28
C PRO A 102 -25.76 -4.21 -4.27
N GLY A 103 -25.52 -4.56 -5.54
CA GLY A 103 -25.38 -3.57 -6.63
C GLY A 103 -24.02 -2.87 -6.69
N VAL A 104 -22.98 -3.36 -5.99
CA VAL A 104 -21.61 -2.86 -6.16
C VAL A 104 -21.01 -3.31 -7.50
N PHE A 105 -21.23 -4.58 -7.86
CA PHE A 105 -20.67 -5.22 -9.05
C PHE A 105 -21.70 -5.35 -10.17
N SER A 106 -21.24 -5.22 -11.41
CA SER A 106 -22.04 -5.42 -12.62
C SER A 106 -21.95 -6.89 -13.07
N PRO A 107 -23.00 -7.71 -12.87
CA PRO A 107 -22.98 -9.12 -13.27
C PRO A 107 -23.02 -9.32 -14.79
N ASP A 108 -23.44 -8.31 -15.54
CA ASP A 108 -23.51 -8.36 -17.01
C ASP A 108 -22.19 -7.95 -17.68
N ALA A 109 -21.24 -7.42 -16.90
CA ALA A 109 -19.92 -7.04 -17.39
C ALA A 109 -18.86 -8.05 -16.92
N GLU A 110 -18.03 -8.51 -17.84
CA GLU A 110 -16.99 -9.49 -17.55
C GLU A 110 -15.60 -8.93 -17.92
N ARG A 111 -14.61 -9.26 -17.09
CA ARG A 111 -13.19 -9.13 -17.39
C ARG A 111 -12.47 -10.43 -17.06
N ALA A 112 -11.65 -10.88 -18.00
CA ALA A 112 -10.80 -12.05 -17.85
C ALA A 112 -9.35 -11.62 -17.65
N TYR A 113 -8.68 -12.22 -16.67
CA TYR A 113 -7.27 -12.01 -16.41
C TYR A 113 -6.59 -13.34 -16.13
N THR A 114 -5.41 -13.56 -16.66
CA THR A 114 -4.54 -14.66 -16.24
C THR A 114 -3.90 -14.34 -14.87
N ARG A 115 -3.52 -15.38 -14.12
CA ARG A 115 -2.74 -15.18 -12.88
C ARG A 115 -1.43 -14.43 -13.12
N ALA A 116 -0.81 -14.61 -14.28
CA ALA A 116 0.43 -13.91 -14.64
C ALA A 116 0.19 -12.41 -14.87
N GLU A 117 -0.90 -12.02 -15.53
CA GLU A 117 -1.30 -10.62 -15.69
C GLU A 117 -1.64 -9.98 -14.35
N LEU A 118 -2.41 -10.67 -13.49
CA LEU A 118 -2.70 -10.12 -12.17
C LEU A 118 -1.42 -9.94 -11.33
N ALA A 119 -0.45 -10.85 -11.46
CA ALA A 119 0.85 -10.70 -10.81
C ALA A 119 1.65 -9.53 -11.37
N SER A 120 1.58 -9.26 -12.68
CA SER A 120 2.25 -8.10 -13.28
C SER A 120 1.64 -6.78 -12.84
N PHE A 121 0.31 -6.70 -12.66
CA PHE A 121 -0.38 -5.50 -12.16
C PHE A 121 -0.02 -5.10 -10.73
N GLN A 122 0.67 -5.94 -9.94
CA GLN A 122 1.22 -5.52 -8.65
C GLN A 122 2.35 -4.49 -8.80
N ARG A 123 2.94 -4.38 -9.99
CA ARG A 123 3.89 -3.33 -10.36
C ARG A 123 3.18 -2.31 -11.22
N GLU A 124 3.46 -1.04 -10.96
CA GLU A 124 2.95 0.04 -11.80
C GLU A 124 3.66 0.01 -13.16
N ASP A 125 2.89 0.08 -14.24
CA ASP A 125 3.42 0.29 -15.58
C ASP A 125 3.61 1.80 -15.81
N PRO A 126 4.84 2.30 -16.02
CA PRO A 126 5.09 3.72 -16.25
C PRO A 126 4.46 4.24 -17.56
N LEU A 127 4.04 3.35 -18.45
CA LEU A 127 3.34 3.70 -19.70
C LEU A 127 1.81 3.70 -19.55
N ASP A 128 1.27 3.23 -18.43
CA ASP A 128 -0.16 3.32 -18.15
C ASP A 128 -0.53 4.74 -17.69
N PRO A 129 -1.32 5.51 -18.48
CA PRO A 129 -1.72 6.86 -18.11
C PRO A 129 -2.60 6.92 -16.84
N GLN A 130 -3.15 5.80 -16.40
CA GLN A 130 -3.93 5.71 -15.17
C GLN A 130 -3.12 5.21 -13.97
N HIS A 131 -1.83 4.89 -14.15
CA HIS A 131 -0.94 4.40 -13.09
C HIS A 131 -1.58 3.25 -12.29
N SER A 132 -2.25 2.34 -13.00
CA SER A 132 -3.06 1.28 -12.41
C SER A 132 -2.19 0.28 -11.69
N ARG A 133 -2.62 -0.12 -10.49
CA ARG A 133 -1.90 -1.10 -9.69
C ARG A 133 -2.86 -1.97 -8.90
N LEU A 134 -2.71 -3.28 -9.00
CA LEU A 134 -3.34 -4.22 -8.07
C LEU A 134 -2.64 -4.08 -6.72
N VAL A 135 -3.33 -3.48 -5.75
CA VAL A 135 -2.76 -3.14 -4.43
C VAL A 135 -3.18 -4.12 -3.34
N ARG A 136 -4.28 -4.85 -3.54
CA ARG A 136 -4.77 -5.83 -2.56
C ARG A 136 -5.70 -6.85 -3.21
N ILE A 137 -5.74 -8.05 -2.65
CA ILE A 137 -6.89 -8.96 -2.81
C ILE A 137 -7.58 -9.11 -1.46
N ARG A 138 -8.89 -8.87 -1.44
CA ARG A 138 -9.75 -9.07 -0.27
C ARG A 138 -10.46 -10.41 -0.40
N ARG A 139 -10.68 -11.05 0.74
CA ARG A 139 -11.37 -12.34 0.86
C ARG A 139 -12.41 -12.25 1.98
#